data_AF-A0A1Q3LPQ5-F1
#
_entry.id   AF-A0A1Q3LPQ5-F1
#
_cell.length_a   1.000
_cell.length_b   1.000
_cell.length_c   1.000
_cell.angle_alpha   90.00
_cell.angle_beta   90.00
_cell.angle_gamma   90.00
#
_symmetry.space_group_name_H-M   'P 1'
#
loop_
_entity.id
_entity.type
_entity.pdbx_description
1 polymer ?
#
loop_
_entity_poly.entity_id
_entity_poly.type
_entity_poly.pdbx_seq_one_letter_code
_entity_poly.pdbx_strand_id
1 'polypeptide(L)'
;MRFETTHFQQGNNTGIMVPPGLAGGDAIEVTLELDTAPRTVEVPDDLAVALDDAGIRARFDALAPSARKAHVTNVVSAKSDETRTRRIAAIVAMLA
;
A
#
# COMPACT_ATOMS: atom_id res chain seq x y z
N MET A 1 2.29 18.50 11.62
CA MET A 1 1.03 18.48 12.39
C MET A 1 1.12 17.28 13.32
N ARG A 2 1.16 17.49 14.64
CA ARG A 2 1.32 16.43 15.66
C ARG A 2 -0.07 16.03 16.14
N PHE A 3 -0.38 14.74 16.14
CA PHE A 3 -1.61 14.20 16.69
C PHE A 3 -1.24 13.29 17.87
N GLU A 4 -1.83 13.56 19.03
CA GLU A 4 -1.66 12.75 20.23
C GLU A 4 -2.89 11.85 20.38
N THR A 5 -2.68 10.55 20.50
CA THR A 5 -3.76 9.58 20.75
C THR A 5 -3.30 8.58 21.78
N THR A 6 -4.10 8.43 22.83
CA THR A 6 -3.91 7.42 23.88
C THR A 6 -4.57 6.12 23.43
N HIS A 7 -3.80 5.06 23.25
CA HIS A 7 -4.29 3.76 22.81
C HIS A 7 -4.18 2.74 23.94
N PHE A 8 -5.28 2.06 24.27
CA PHE A 8 -5.32 1.00 25.27
C PHE A 8 -5.15 -0.37 24.58
N GLN A 9 -4.07 -1.09 24.91
CA GLN A 9 -3.71 -2.35 24.27
C GLN A 9 -4.43 -3.55 24.91
N GLN A 10 -5.17 -4.34 24.11
CA GLN A 10 -5.44 -5.76 24.38
C GLN A 10 -5.03 -6.57 23.14
N GLY A 11 -3.96 -7.38 23.26
CA GLY A 11 -3.49 -8.32 22.24
C GLY A 11 -2.39 -7.81 21.29
N ASN A 12 -1.57 -8.73 20.76
CA ASN A 12 -0.33 -8.46 20.01
C ASN A 12 -0.47 -8.49 18.47
N ASN A 13 -1.61 -8.07 17.91
CA ASN A 13 -1.96 -8.29 16.50
C ASN A 13 -1.37 -7.27 15.49
N THR A 14 -0.30 -6.54 15.85
CA THR A 14 0.22 -5.39 15.07
C THR A 14 1.51 -5.68 14.29
N GLY A 15 2.12 -6.85 14.47
CA GLY A 15 3.42 -7.17 13.82
C GLY A 15 4.61 -6.33 14.31
N ILE A 16 4.46 -5.64 15.46
CA ILE A 16 5.50 -4.84 16.10
C ILE A 16 6.14 -5.68 17.21
N MET A 17 7.47 -5.70 17.27
CA MET A 17 8.22 -6.37 18.33
C MET A 17 8.14 -5.56 19.63
N VAL A 18 7.55 -6.14 20.68
CA VAL A 18 7.51 -5.53 22.01
C VAL A 18 8.81 -5.86 22.75
N PRO A 19 9.57 -4.87 23.25
CA PRO A 19 10.78 -5.12 24.02
C PRO A 19 10.47 -5.86 25.34
N PRO A 20 11.38 -6.72 25.82
CA PRO A 20 11.21 -7.43 27.09
C PRO A 20 11.17 -6.42 28.25
N GLY A 21 10.11 -6.46 29.07
CA GLY A 21 9.94 -5.58 30.22
C GLY A 21 8.65 -4.76 30.25
N LEU A 22 7.83 -4.82 29.19
CA LEU A 22 6.50 -4.20 29.15
C LEU A 22 5.43 -5.23 29.49
N ALA A 23 4.57 -4.91 30.47
CA ALA A 23 3.44 -5.75 30.88
C ALA A 23 2.16 -5.36 30.13
N GLY A 24 1.22 -6.30 30.03
CA GLY A 24 -0.12 -5.99 29.51
C GLY A 24 -0.82 -4.98 30.41
N GLY A 25 -1.14 -3.80 29.86
CA GLY A 25 -1.75 -2.70 30.59
C GLY A 25 -0.86 -1.46 30.75
N ASP A 26 0.43 -1.57 30.40
CA ASP A 26 1.34 -0.41 30.44
C ASP A 26 1.02 0.57 29.30
N ALA A 27 0.92 1.85 29.64
CA ALA A 27 0.82 2.92 28.66
C ALA A 27 2.18 3.13 27.99
N ILE A 28 2.22 2.97 26.68
CA ILE A 28 3.42 3.21 25.87
C ILE A 28 3.22 4.44 24.98
N GLU A 29 4.26 5.25 24.84
CA GLU A 29 4.30 6.34 23.88
C GLU A 29 4.80 5.80 22.53
N VAL A 30 3.93 5.77 21.54
CA VAL A 30 4.26 5.34 20.17
C VAL A 30 4.43 6.58 19.32
N THR A 31 5.66 6.84 18.87
CA THR A 31 5.92 7.87 17.87
C THR A 31 5.73 7.28 16.48
N LEU A 32 4.72 7.77 15.75
CA LEU A 32 4.45 7.40 14.37
C LEU A 32 4.98 8.50 13.45
N GLU A 33 5.96 8.17 12.62
CA GLU A 33 6.44 9.07 11.57
C GLU A 33 5.79 8.72 10.23
N LEU A 34 5.26 9.73 9.55
CA LEU A 34 4.75 9.60 8.20
C LEU A 34 5.94 9.41 7.26
N ASP A 35 6.17 8.18 6.82
CA ASP A 35 7.17 7.89 5.80
C ASP A 35 6.72 8.46 4.45
N THR A 36 7.22 9.64 4.11
CA THR A 36 7.06 10.32 2.82
C THR A 36 8.14 9.94 1.82
N ALA A 37 9.03 9.00 2.13
CA ALA A 37 10.07 8.58 1.21
C ALA A 37 9.42 7.96 -0.04
N PRO A 38 9.90 8.32 -1.25
CA PRO A 38 9.41 7.74 -2.48
C PRO A 38 9.80 6.26 -2.52
N ARG A 39 8.91 5.40 -2.04
CA ARG A 39 8.96 3.97 -2.38
C ARG A 39 8.62 3.89 -3.85
N THR A 40 9.64 3.87 -4.70
CA THR A 40 9.51 3.59 -6.13
C THR A 40 9.03 2.16 -6.28
N VAL A 41 7.71 2.00 -6.30
CA VAL A 41 7.08 0.76 -6.73
C VAL A 41 7.35 0.68 -8.23
N GLU A 42 8.19 -0.27 -8.62
CA GLU A 42 8.47 -0.56 -10.03
C GLU A 42 7.16 -0.99 -10.69
N VAL A 43 6.63 -0.13 -11.57
CA VAL A 43 5.39 -0.40 -12.31
C VAL A 43 5.76 -1.34 -13.46
N PRO A 44 5.16 -2.55 -13.56
CA PRO A 44 5.39 -3.44 -14.69
C PRO A 44 5.07 -2.76 -16.03
N ASP A 45 5.86 -3.03 -17.07
CA ASP A 45 5.71 -2.42 -18.39
C ASP A 45 4.31 -2.65 -18.98
N ASP A 46 3.73 -3.83 -18.77
CA ASP A 46 2.39 -4.17 -19.23
C ASP A 46 1.29 -3.29 -18.60
N LEU A 47 1.40 -2.98 -17.31
CA LEU A 47 0.51 -2.04 -16.61
C LEU A 47 0.77 -0.60 -17.07
N ALA A 48 2.02 -0.20 -17.28
CA ALA A 48 2.35 1.14 -17.75
C ALA A 48 1.75 1.42 -19.14
N VAL A 49 1.92 0.49 -20.09
CA VAL A 49 1.34 0.58 -21.44
C VAL A 49 -0.19 0.69 -21.37
N ALA A 50 -0.84 -0.15 -20.57
CA ALA A 50 -2.31 -0.12 -20.46
C ALA A 50 -2.85 1.19 -19.84
N LEU A 51 -2.11 1.79 -18.90
CA LEU A 51 -2.48 3.08 -18.32
C LEU A 51 -2.29 4.24 -19.30
N ASP A 52 -1.24 4.18 -20.12
CA ASP A 52 -0.93 5.20 -21.13
C ASP A 52 -1.91 5.11 -22.31
N ASP A 53 -2.22 3.90 -22.80
CA ASP A 53 -3.22 3.65 -23.85
C ASP A 53 -4.62 4.16 -23.45
N ALA A 54 -4.97 4.01 -22.17
CA ALA A 54 -6.23 4.51 -21.62
C ALA A 54 -6.17 5.99 -21.22
N GLY A 55 -5.01 6.66 -21.28
CA GLY A 55 -4.84 8.07 -20.92
C GLY A 55 -5.08 8.39 -19.44
N ILE A 56 -5.06 7.38 -18.56
CA ILE A 56 -5.38 7.50 -17.13
C ILE A 56 -4.14 7.48 -16.24
N ARG A 57 -2.93 7.52 -16.83
CA ARG A 57 -1.67 7.51 -16.09
C ARG A 57 -1.60 8.56 -14.98
N ALA A 58 -2.04 9.79 -15.26
CA ALA A 58 -2.08 10.86 -14.26
C ALA A 58 -3.01 10.55 -13.07
N ARG A 59 -4.11 9.83 -13.29
CA ARG A 59 -5.02 9.41 -12.20
C ARG A 59 -4.39 8.31 -11.36
N PHE A 60 -3.72 7.35 -11.99
CA PHE A 60 -2.97 6.32 -11.29
C PHE A 60 -1.84 6.94 -10.45
N ASP A 61 -1.10 7.91 -11.02
CA ASP A 61 -0.02 8.62 -10.33
C ASP A 61 -0.55 9.54 -9.22
N ALA A 62 -1.81 9.99 -9.27
CA ALA A 62 -2.45 10.74 -8.19
C ALA A 62 -2.89 9.86 -7.00
N LEU A 63 -2.93 8.53 -7.14
CA LEU A 63 -3.29 7.63 -6.05
C LEU A 63 -2.27 7.65 -4.91
N ALA A 64 -2.75 7.32 -3.70
CA ALA A 64 -1.87 7.11 -2.55
C ALA A 64 -0.80 6.03 -2.86
N PRO A 65 0.43 6.16 -2.36
CA PRO A 65 1.51 5.18 -2.62
C PRO A 65 1.14 3.74 -2.25
N SER A 66 0.34 3.55 -1.19
CA SER A 66 -0.18 2.25 -0.77
C SER A 66 -1.15 1.64 -1.79
N ALA A 67 -2.03 2.46 -2.39
CA ALA A 67 -2.96 2.03 -3.43
C ALA A 67 -2.20 1.66 -4.72
N ARG A 68 -1.23 2.48 -5.15
CA ARG A 68 -0.35 2.14 -6.28
C ARG A 68 0.39 0.82 -6.04
N LYS A 69 0.96 0.63 -4.84
CA LYS A 69 1.62 -0.62 -4.44
C LYS A 69 0.68 -1.82 -4.46
N ALA A 70 -0.55 -1.66 -3.99
CA ALA A 70 -1.55 -2.74 -4.00
C ALA A 70 -1.92 -3.16 -5.43
N HIS A 71 -2.13 -2.21 -6.34
CA HIS A 71 -2.39 -2.51 -7.75
C HIS A 71 -1.22 -3.22 -8.43
N VAL A 72 0.01 -2.73 -8.24
CA VAL A 72 1.20 -3.38 -8.79
C VAL A 72 1.39 -4.79 -8.22
N THR A 73 1.24 -4.97 -6.90
CA THR A 73 1.35 -6.30 -6.27
C THR A 73 0.28 -7.26 -6.79
N ASN A 74 -0.93 -6.77 -7.04
CA ASN A 74 -2.01 -7.56 -7.64
C ASN A 74 -1.63 -8.02 -9.06
N VAL A 75 -1.06 -7.15 -9.89
CA VAL A 75 -0.62 -7.53 -11.25
C VAL A 75 0.57 -8.50 -11.20
N VAL A 76 1.60 -8.21 -10.41
CA VAL A 76 2.83 -9.02 -10.31
C VAL A 76 2.58 -10.40 -9.70
N SER A 77 1.65 -10.52 -8.74
CA SER A 77 1.31 -11.81 -8.12
C SER A 77 0.56 -12.77 -9.05
N ALA A 78 0.13 -12.33 -10.24
CA ALA A 78 -0.51 -13.20 -11.22
C ALA A 78 0.52 -14.14 -11.86
N LYS A 79 0.28 -15.46 -11.73
CA LYS A 79 1.14 -16.51 -12.30
C LYS A 79 0.89 -16.79 -13.78
N SER A 80 -0.29 -16.41 -14.28
CA SER A 80 -0.69 -16.58 -15.68
C SER A 80 -0.86 -15.21 -16.32
N ASP A 81 -0.35 -15.07 -17.54
CA ASP A 81 -0.44 -13.84 -18.33
C ASP A 81 -1.90 -13.45 -18.60
N GLU A 82 -2.79 -14.42 -18.80
CA GLU A 82 -4.23 -14.16 -18.96
C GLU A 82 -4.82 -13.51 -17.70
N THR A 83 -4.44 -14.00 -16.52
CA THR A 83 -4.89 -13.43 -15.24
C THR A 83 -4.29 -12.03 -15.03
N ARG A 84 -3.05 -11.81 -15.49
CA ARG A 84 -2.41 -10.51 -15.44
C ARG A 84 -3.14 -9.49 -16.30
N THR A 85 -3.42 -9.81 -17.57
CA THR A 85 -4.19 -8.97 -18.49
C THR A 85 -5.57 -8.65 -17.93
N ARG A 86 -6.29 -9.64 -17.38
CA ARG A 86 -7.60 -9.41 -16.75
C ARG A 86 -7.53 -8.45 -15.56
N ARG A 87 -6.49 -8.56 -14.72
CA ARG A 87 -6.28 -7.66 -13.57
C ARG A 87 -5.93 -6.24 -14.01
N ILE A 88 -5.10 -6.10 -15.04
CA ILE A 88 -4.77 -4.79 -15.63
C ILE A 88 -6.03 -4.11 -16.19
N ALA A 89 -6.84 -4.84 -16.97
CA ALA A 89 -8.10 -4.31 -17.51
C ALA A 89 -9.07 -3.87 -16.39
N ALA A 90 -9.15 -4.63 -15.30
CA ALA A 90 -9.97 -4.26 -14.14
C ALA A 90 -9.47 -2.99 -13.44
N ILE A 91 -8.15 -2.80 -13.33
CA ILE A 91 -7.55 -1.59 -12.77
C ILE A 91 -7.86 -0.38 -13.65
N VAL A 92 -7.69 -0.53 -14.98
CA VAL A 92 -8.02 0.52 -15.95
C VAL A 92 -9.49 0.91 -15.86
N ALA A 93 -10.41 -0.07 -15.84
CA ALA A 93 -11.84 0.18 -15.73
C ALA A 93 -12.26 0.86 -14.41
N MET A 94 -11.52 0.62 -13.32
CA MET A 94 -11.79 1.23 -12.02
C MET A 94 -11.30 2.70 -11.94
N LEU A 95 -10.32 3.08 -12.76
CA LEU A 95 -9.68 4.40 -12.76
C LEU A 95 -10.09 5.29 -13.95
N ALA A 96 -10.78 4.71 -14.93
CA ALA A 96 -11.46 5.42 -16.04
C ALA A 96 -12.63 6.26 -15.52
#